data_AF-A0A2S0RHH1-F1
#
_entry.id   AF-A0A2S0RHH1-F1
#
_cell.length_a   1.000
_cell.length_b   1.000
_cell.length_c   1.000
_cell.angle_alpha   90.00
_cell.angle_beta   90.00
_cell.angle_gamma   90.00
#
_symmetry.space_group_name_H-M   'P 1'
#
loop_
_entity.id
_entity.type
_entity.pdbx_description
1 polymer ?
#
loop_
_entity_poly.entity_id
_entity_poly.type
_entity_poly.pdbx_seq_one_letter_code
_entity_poly.pdbx_strand_id
1 'polypeptide(L)'
;MMRILKTLKDNAVKLFQKSSSPEMNKFEELRRNRLIKKMRSNAIAIVTGQINIHSGCIKMRWFISDIERISCLENIDLKVFDNFYSAFSKYPIANERNYYNKQYLAKLDIELDSINDQYKQSVLEKCQEIIEKFEYIKNVC
;
A
#
# COMPACT_ATOMS: atom_id res chain seq x y z
N MET A 1 18.47 -12.01 -48.65
CA MET A 1 17.78 -11.01 -47.81
C MET A 1 16.89 -11.59 -46.69
N MET A 2 16.52 -12.88 -46.74
CA MET A 2 15.61 -13.49 -45.73
C MET A 2 16.28 -13.92 -44.40
N ARG A 3 17.59 -14.19 -44.38
CA ARG A 3 18.30 -14.62 -43.15
C ARG A 3 18.49 -13.47 -42.15
N ILE A 4 18.81 -12.27 -42.62
CA ILE A 4 19.07 -11.08 -41.78
C ILE A 4 17.79 -10.67 -41.03
N LEU A 5 16.63 -10.73 -41.69
CA LEU A 5 15.33 -10.42 -41.08
C LEU A 5 14.96 -11.41 -39.96
N LYS A 6 15.33 -12.69 -40.09
CA LYS A 6 15.09 -13.70 -39.04
C LYS A 6 15.96 -13.43 -37.80
N THR A 7 17.24 -13.11 -37.99
CA THR A 7 18.16 -12.79 -36.89
C THR A 7 17.78 -11.51 -36.15
N LEU A 8 17.28 -10.49 -36.86
CA LEU A 8 16.78 -9.26 -36.24
C LEU A 8 15.50 -9.50 -35.43
N LYS A 9 14.60 -10.35 -35.92
CA LYS A 9 13.37 -10.72 -35.20
C LYS A 9 13.68 -11.56 -33.95
N ASP A 10 14.61 -12.51 -34.04
CA ASP A 10 15.05 -13.33 -32.91
C ASP A 10 15.80 -12.50 -31.85
N ASN A 11 16.58 -11.50 -32.27
CA ASN A 11 17.24 -10.56 -31.35
C ASN A 11 16.25 -9.58 -30.70
N ALA A 12 15.23 -9.12 -31.43
CA ALA A 12 14.17 -8.27 -30.88
C ALA A 12 13.33 -9.03 -29.83
N VAL A 13 13.03 -10.31 -30.06
CA VAL A 13 12.34 -11.16 -29.07
C VAL A 13 13.19 -11.37 -27.81
N LYS A 14 14.52 -11.56 -27.95
CA LYS A 14 15.44 -11.64 -26.80
C LYS A 14 15.60 -10.34 -26.02
N LEU A 15 15.52 -9.18 -26.69
CA LEU A 15 15.57 -7.86 -26.06
C LEU A 15 14.30 -7.55 -25.25
N PHE A 16 13.14 -8.06 -25.67
CA PHE A 16 11.88 -7.93 -24.93
C PHE A 16 11.66 -9.01 -23.85
N GLN A 17 12.44 -10.10 -23.85
CA GLN A 17 12.38 -11.16 -22.83
C GLN A 17 13.35 -10.95 -21.66
N LYS A 18 14.12 -9.86 -21.65
CA LYS A 18 15.02 -9.52 -20.55
C LYS A 18 14.41 -8.47 -19.62
N SER A 19 13.25 -8.79 -19.05
CA SER A 19 12.85 -8.26 -17.74
C SER A 19 12.92 -9.39 -16.71
N SER A 20 14.06 -10.08 -16.67
CA SER A 20 14.48 -10.71 -15.42
C SER A 20 14.59 -9.57 -14.42
N SER A 21 13.68 -9.50 -13.45
CA SER A 21 13.90 -8.69 -12.25
C SER A 21 15.36 -8.94 -11.82
N PRO A 22 16.18 -7.90 -11.63
CA PRO A 22 17.50 -8.11 -11.06
C PRO A 22 17.29 -8.92 -9.79
N GLU A 23 17.97 -10.05 -9.68
CA GLU A 23 17.90 -10.92 -8.51
C GLU A 23 18.11 -10.02 -7.28
N MET A 24 17.04 -9.89 -6.48
CA MET A 24 16.97 -8.90 -5.41
C MET A 24 18.14 -9.16 -4.46
N ASN A 25 18.95 -8.13 -4.19
CA ASN A 25 20.09 -8.36 -3.32
C ASN A 25 19.59 -8.63 -1.88
N LYS A 26 20.41 -9.31 -1.08
CA LYS A 26 20.03 -9.68 0.29
C LYS A 26 19.59 -8.48 1.16
N PHE A 27 20.16 -7.29 0.95
CA PHE A 27 19.79 -6.10 1.69
C PHE A 27 18.40 -5.58 1.28
N GLU A 28 18.08 -5.60 0.00
CA GLU A 28 16.76 -5.25 -0.54
C GLU A 28 15.69 -6.22 -0.05
N GLU A 29 15.99 -7.53 -0.03
CA GLU A 29 15.09 -8.55 0.51
C GLU A 29 14.77 -8.30 1.99
N LEU A 30 15.81 -8.09 2.80
CA LEU A 30 15.65 -7.78 4.23
C LEU A 30 14.86 -6.48 4.44
N ARG A 31 15.14 -5.44 3.64
CA ARG A 31 14.41 -4.18 3.70
C ARG A 31 12.94 -4.37 3.34
N ARG A 32 12.64 -5.07 2.26
CA ARG A 32 11.28 -5.41 1.81
C ARG A 32 10.52 -6.16 2.91
N ASN A 33 11.11 -7.21 3.46
CA ASN A 33 10.46 -8.03 4.50
C ASN A 33 10.18 -7.21 5.77
N ARG A 34 11.09 -6.29 6.17
CA ARG A 34 10.84 -5.35 7.27
C ARG A 34 9.70 -4.39 6.99
N LEU A 35 9.59 -3.88 5.76
CA LEU A 35 8.47 -3.02 5.36
C LEU A 35 7.15 -3.78 5.39
N ILE A 36 7.10 -5.00 4.84
CA ILE A 36 5.88 -5.83 4.88
C ILE A 36 5.51 -6.17 6.33
N LYS A 37 6.49 -6.45 7.21
CA LYS A 37 6.25 -6.65 8.64
C LYS A 37 5.57 -5.44 9.28
N LYS A 38 6.04 -4.23 8.98
CA LYS A 38 5.43 -2.97 9.45
C LYS A 38 4.03 -2.76 8.86
N MET A 39 3.86 -3.03 7.57
CA MET A 39 2.57 -2.99 6.87
C MET A 39 1.54 -3.90 7.55
N ARG A 40 1.91 -5.16 7.81
CA ARG A 40 1.08 -6.13 8.54
C ARG A 40 0.77 -5.66 9.96
N SER A 41 1.76 -5.17 10.70
CA SER A 41 1.54 -4.63 12.05
C SER A 41 0.56 -3.46 12.05
N ASN A 42 0.61 -2.60 11.03
CA ASN A 42 -0.32 -1.49 10.87
C ASN A 42 -1.74 -1.98 10.52
N ALA A 43 -1.87 -3.02 9.70
CA ALA A 43 -3.17 -3.65 9.42
C ALA A 43 -3.82 -4.21 10.69
N ILE A 44 -3.03 -4.89 11.54
CA ILE A 44 -3.51 -5.38 12.85
C ILE A 44 -3.99 -4.21 13.71
N ALA A 45 -3.21 -3.13 13.79
CA ALA A 45 -3.57 -1.96 14.59
C ALA A 45 -4.87 -1.31 14.10
N ILE A 46 -5.13 -1.28 12.78
CA ILE A 46 -6.39 -0.77 12.20
C ILE A 46 -7.55 -1.67 12.59
N VAL A 47 -7.43 -2.98 12.36
CA VAL A 47 -8.51 -3.96 12.64
C VAL A 47 -8.85 -4.01 14.12
N THR A 48 -7.85 -3.92 15.00
CA THR A 48 -8.03 -3.92 16.46
C THR A 48 -8.38 -2.56 17.05
N GLY A 49 -8.50 -1.51 16.23
CA GLY A 49 -8.84 -0.16 16.69
C GLY A 49 -7.75 0.53 17.51
N GLN A 50 -6.53 0.01 17.54
CA GLN A 50 -5.38 0.63 18.23
C GLN A 50 -4.92 1.93 17.54
N ILE A 51 -5.23 2.09 16.25
CA ILE A 51 -5.01 3.33 15.51
C ILE A 51 -6.30 3.73 14.77
N ASN A 52 -6.55 5.03 14.68
CA ASN A 52 -7.61 5.55 13.82
C ASN A 52 -7.37 5.13 12.35
N ILE A 53 -8.45 4.74 11.67
CA ILE A 53 -8.41 4.21 10.30
C ILE A 53 -7.75 5.15 9.29
N HIS A 54 -7.94 6.47 9.41
CA HIS A 54 -7.32 7.46 8.52
C HIS A 54 -5.80 7.47 8.68
N SER A 55 -5.31 7.58 9.93
CA SER A 55 -3.89 7.54 10.25
C SER A 55 -3.25 6.22 9.86
N GLY A 56 -3.97 5.11 10.06
CA GLY A 56 -3.57 3.79 9.59
C GLY A 56 -3.45 3.72 8.08
N CYS A 57 -4.42 4.26 7.32
CA CYS A 57 -4.39 4.25 5.86
C CYS A 57 -3.29 5.14 5.28
N ILE A 58 -3.02 6.31 5.89
CA ILE A 58 -1.88 7.16 5.53
C ILE A 58 -0.58 6.36 5.64
N LYS A 59 -0.36 5.66 6.76
CA LYS A 59 0.80 4.79 6.96
C LYS A 59 0.84 3.65 5.95
N MET A 60 -0.32 3.07 5.63
CA MET A 60 -0.41 1.97 4.68
C MET A 60 0.09 2.38 3.29
N ARG A 61 -0.34 3.55 2.80
CA ARG A 61 0.15 4.10 1.53
C ARG A 61 1.66 4.30 1.50
N TRP A 62 2.24 4.77 2.61
CA TRP A 62 3.69 4.91 2.73
C TRP A 62 4.40 3.56 2.61
N PHE A 63 3.93 2.53 3.35
CA PHE A 63 4.53 1.19 3.26
C PHE A 63 4.38 0.59 1.87
N ILE A 64 3.20 0.69 1.25
CA ILE A 64 2.94 0.15 -0.08
C ILE A 64 3.90 0.78 -1.10
N SER A 65 3.98 2.11 -1.12
CA SER A 65 4.87 2.82 -2.04
C SER A 65 6.34 2.44 -1.86
N ASP A 66 6.81 2.32 -0.61
CA ASP A 66 8.19 1.94 -0.33
C ASP A 66 8.50 0.46 -0.64
N ILE A 67 7.51 -0.43 -0.52
CA ILE A 67 7.65 -1.83 -0.94
C ILE A 67 7.71 -1.92 -2.46
N GLU A 68 6.81 -1.24 -3.17
CA GLU A 68 6.73 -1.26 -4.64
C GLU A 68 7.98 -0.69 -5.31
N ARG A 69 8.69 0.23 -4.64
CA ARG A 69 10.02 0.71 -5.09
C ARG A 69 11.11 -0.37 -5.06
N ILE A 70 10.93 -1.43 -4.27
CA ILE A 70 11.86 -2.56 -4.18
C ILE A 70 11.36 -3.71 -5.06
N SER A 71 10.11 -4.11 -4.85
CA SER A 71 9.47 -5.22 -5.57
C SER A 71 7.96 -5.17 -5.37
N CYS A 72 7.21 -5.36 -6.46
CA CYS A 72 5.75 -5.40 -6.44
C CYS A 72 5.21 -6.48 -5.48
N LEU A 73 4.08 -6.18 -4.83
CA LEU A 73 3.34 -7.17 -4.06
C LEU A 73 2.43 -7.95 -4.99
N GLU A 74 2.81 -9.18 -5.32
CA GLU A 74 2.04 -10.03 -6.23
C GLU A 74 0.73 -10.53 -5.59
N ASN A 75 -0.32 -10.63 -6.41
CA ASN A 75 -1.61 -11.23 -6.06
C ASN A 75 -2.31 -10.55 -4.86
N ILE A 76 -2.19 -9.23 -4.73
CA ILE A 76 -2.98 -8.44 -3.77
C ILE A 76 -3.31 -7.08 -4.38
N ASP A 77 -4.60 -6.73 -4.40
CA ASP A 77 -5.04 -5.39 -4.82
C ASP A 77 -5.15 -4.48 -3.61
N LEU A 78 -4.36 -3.42 -3.60
CA LEU A 78 -4.22 -2.47 -2.50
C LEU A 78 -4.84 -1.09 -2.83
N LYS A 79 -5.52 -0.95 -3.97
CA LYS A 79 -6.13 0.32 -4.42
C LYS A 79 -7.14 0.90 -3.44
N VAL A 80 -7.75 0.08 -2.58
CA VAL A 80 -8.70 0.56 -1.56
C VAL A 80 -8.09 1.63 -0.65
N PHE A 81 -6.78 1.53 -0.35
CA PHE A 81 -6.10 2.52 0.49
C PHE A 81 -5.91 3.85 -0.23
N ASP A 82 -5.65 3.84 -1.53
CA ASP A 82 -5.56 5.05 -2.35
C ASP A 82 -6.94 5.70 -2.55
N ASN A 83 -7.96 4.88 -2.80
CA ASN A 83 -9.33 5.37 -2.96
C ASN A 83 -9.83 6.04 -1.67
N PHE A 84 -9.67 5.36 -0.54
CA PHE A 84 -10.08 5.91 0.75
C PHE A 84 -9.27 7.18 1.10
N TYR A 85 -7.95 7.15 0.94
CA TYR A 85 -7.13 8.35 1.15
C TYR A 85 -7.55 9.51 0.26
N SER A 86 -7.80 9.28 -1.03
CA SER A 86 -8.22 10.33 -1.94
C SER A 86 -9.53 10.99 -1.48
N ALA A 87 -10.46 10.19 -0.93
CA ALA A 87 -11.72 10.69 -0.39
C ALA A 87 -11.52 11.61 0.83
N PHE A 88 -10.60 11.29 1.74
CA PHE A 88 -10.41 12.08 2.97
C PHE A 88 -9.19 13.02 2.98
N SER A 89 -8.32 13.00 1.97
CA SER A 89 -7.03 13.69 1.99
C SER A 89 -7.10 15.21 2.18
N LYS A 90 -8.23 15.82 1.83
CA LYS A 90 -8.48 17.26 2.00
C LYS A 90 -8.86 17.66 3.43
N TYR A 91 -9.15 16.71 4.31
CA TYR A 91 -9.61 16.97 5.67
C TYR A 91 -8.44 16.94 6.67
N PRO A 92 -8.47 17.77 7.74
CA PRO A 92 -7.46 17.72 8.78
C PRO A 92 -7.69 16.50 9.69
N ILE A 93 -6.69 15.61 9.76
CA ILE A 93 -6.80 14.33 10.48
C ILE A 93 -6.00 14.33 11.78
N ALA A 94 -4.82 14.94 11.81
CA ALA A 94 -3.90 14.87 12.94
C ALA A 94 -3.59 16.27 13.47
N ASN A 95 -2.31 16.64 13.49
CA ASN A 95 -1.83 17.90 14.04
C ASN A 95 -2.38 19.13 13.30
N GLU A 96 -2.83 18.95 12.06
CA GLU A 96 -3.47 20.00 11.27
C GLU A 96 -4.74 20.52 11.95
N ARG A 97 -5.45 19.68 12.72
CA ARG A 97 -6.69 20.04 13.42
C ARG A 97 -6.49 21.15 14.45
N ASN A 98 -5.27 21.30 14.98
CA ASN A 98 -4.94 22.34 15.98
C ASN A 98 -5.08 23.77 15.43
N TYR A 99 -5.09 23.94 14.11
CA TYR A 99 -5.22 25.26 13.47
C TYR A 99 -6.67 25.68 13.20
N TYR A 100 -7.64 24.82 13.52
CA TYR A 100 -9.06 25.05 13.22
C TYR A 100 -9.88 25.20 14.50
N ASN A 101 -10.93 26.01 14.43
CA ASN A 101 -11.88 26.12 15.54
C ASN A 101 -12.78 24.87 15.63
N LYS A 102 -13.28 24.60 16.84
CA LYS A 102 -14.09 23.39 17.14
C LYS A 102 -15.37 23.30 16.32
N GLN A 103 -16.07 24.41 16.08
CA GLN A 103 -17.33 24.42 15.33
C GLN A 103 -17.11 24.06 13.86
N TYR A 104 -16.02 24.52 13.28
CA TYR A 104 -15.63 24.17 11.92
C TYR A 104 -15.24 22.70 11.80
N LEU A 105 -14.42 22.19 12.74
CA LEU A 105 -14.06 20.77 12.78
C LEU A 105 -15.28 19.85 12.91
N ALA A 106 -16.27 20.22 13.73
CA ALA A 106 -17.49 19.42 13.88
C ALA A 106 -18.26 19.25 12.55
N LYS A 107 -18.26 20.26 11.67
CA LYS A 107 -18.88 20.15 10.34
C LYS A 107 -18.08 19.21 9.43
N LEU A 108 -16.75 19.31 9.47
CA LEU A 108 -15.88 18.43 8.71
C LEU A 108 -15.95 16.98 9.18
N ASP A 109 -16.12 16.77 10.48
CA ASP A 109 -16.21 15.43 11.07
C ASP A 109 -17.48 14.70 10.58
N ILE A 110 -18.61 15.41 10.39
CA ILE A 110 -19.82 14.81 9.79
C ILE A 110 -19.55 14.30 8.36
N GLU A 111 -18.81 15.07 7.56
CA GLU A 111 -18.44 14.64 6.20
C GLU A 111 -17.46 13.46 6.24
N LEU A 112 -16.49 13.49 7.16
CA LEU A 112 -15.55 12.39 7.37
C LEU A 112 -16.24 11.10 7.81
N ASP A 113 -17.26 11.19 8.67
CA ASP A 113 -18.04 10.04 9.11
C ASP A 113 -18.77 9.39 7.93
N SER A 114 -19.35 10.19 7.03
CA SER A 114 -19.96 9.65 5.80
C SER A 114 -18.94 8.94 4.90
N ILE A 115 -17.73 9.48 4.78
CA ILE A 115 -16.64 8.83 4.04
C ILE A 115 -16.22 7.53 4.74
N ASN A 116 -16.12 7.55 6.08
CA ASN A 116 -15.79 6.35 6.85
C ASN A 116 -16.82 5.25 6.60
N ASP A 117 -18.10 5.55 6.69
CA ASP A 117 -19.16 4.55 6.51
C ASP A 117 -19.09 3.91 5.12
N GLN A 118 -18.71 4.67 4.09
CA GLN A 118 -18.57 4.16 2.74
C GLN A 118 -17.38 3.20 2.57
N TYR A 119 -16.23 3.47 3.19
CA TYR A 119 -14.98 2.75 2.92
C TYR A 119 -14.56 1.77 4.02
N LYS A 120 -15.00 1.98 5.26
CA LYS A 120 -14.51 1.28 6.46
C LYS A 120 -14.52 -0.22 6.30
N GLN A 121 -15.63 -0.79 5.83
CA GLN A 121 -15.73 -2.24 5.66
C GLN A 121 -14.67 -2.78 4.69
N SER A 122 -14.56 -2.17 3.50
CA SER A 122 -13.58 -2.58 2.49
C SER A 122 -12.12 -2.41 2.94
N VAL A 123 -11.83 -1.37 3.71
CA VAL A 123 -10.50 -1.16 4.30
C VAL A 123 -10.19 -2.24 5.34
N LEU A 124 -11.16 -2.57 6.21
CA LEU A 124 -10.99 -3.60 7.24
C LEU A 124 -10.80 -4.99 6.62
N GLU A 125 -11.60 -5.34 5.62
CA GLU A 125 -11.46 -6.59 4.86
C GLU A 125 -10.08 -6.68 4.20
N LYS A 126 -9.60 -5.59 3.60
CA LYS A 126 -8.26 -5.58 3.01
C LYS A 126 -7.15 -5.68 4.05
N CYS A 127 -7.30 -5.04 5.21
CA CYS A 127 -6.38 -5.22 6.32
C CYS A 127 -6.35 -6.68 6.78
N GLN A 128 -7.50 -7.35 6.86
CA GLN A 128 -7.57 -8.77 7.21
C GLN A 128 -6.84 -9.64 6.17
N GLU A 129 -7.04 -9.39 4.87
CA GLU A 129 -6.32 -10.07 3.79
C GLU A 129 -4.80 -9.88 3.90
N ILE A 130 -4.33 -8.67 4.22
CA ILE A 130 -2.90 -8.39 4.46
C ILE A 130 -2.38 -9.22 5.65
N ILE A 131 -3.15 -9.31 6.73
CA ILE A 131 -2.76 -10.02 7.95
C ILE A 131 -2.54 -11.51 7.66
N GLU A 132 -3.45 -12.11 6.90
CA GLU A 132 -3.43 -13.51 6.51
C GLU A 132 -2.32 -13.79 5.49
N LYS A 133 -2.29 -13.03 4.39
CA LYS A 133 -1.31 -13.22 3.30
C LYS A 133 0.14 -13.14 3.77
N PHE A 134 0.42 -12.27 4.75
CA PHE A 134 1.78 -12.04 5.26
C PHE A 134 2.02 -12.64 6.64
N GLU A 135 1.24 -13.63 7.06
CA GLU A 135 1.43 -14.32 8.35
C GLU A 135 2.85 -14.89 8.51
N TYR A 136 3.44 -15.41 7.43
CA TYR A 136 4.80 -15.98 7.41
C TYR A 136 5.90 -15.01 7.88
N ILE A 137 5.68 -13.70 7.78
CA ILE A 137 6.68 -12.67 8.12
C ILE A 137 6.86 -12.49 9.63
N LYS A 138 5.98 -13.07 10.46
CA LYS A 138 6.10 -13.02 11.93
C LYS A 138 7.50 -13.42 12.42
N ASN A 139 8.15 -14.35 11.71
CA ASN A 139 9.40 -14.97 12.10
C ASN A 139 10.64 -14.41 11.36
N VAL A 140 10.49 -13.40 10.51
CA VAL A 140 11.61 -12.81 9.75
C VAL A 140 12.24 -11.67 10.57
N CYS A 141 13.56 -11.76 10.79
CA CYS A 141 14.41 -10.80 11.53
C CYS A 141 15.50 -10.23 10.63
#